data_AF-A0A7V0LSE2-F1
#
_entry.id   AF-A0A7V0LSE2-F1
#
_cell.length_a   1.000
_cell.length_b   1.000
_cell.length_c   1.000
_cell.angle_alpha   90.00
_cell.angle_beta   90.00
_cell.angle_gamma   90.00
#
_symmetry.space_group_name_H-M   'P 1'
#
loop_
_entity.id
_entity.type
_entity.pdbx_description
1 polymer ?
#
loop_
_entity_poly.entity_id
_entity_poly.type
_entity_poly.pdbx_seq_one_letter_code
_entity_poly.pdbx_strand_id
1 'polypeptide(L)'
;MDRRSLHPHDPERSPLRAWCHGHEGGPGCSVIVGVGAAAARLGRPVAVSSTVLEETIEGVALGEVLDLVEPDAVVICEPSSLQVKTAQRGRIEITLEARGVPAHAAHPERGSNPIDHMARALRILAQTDPPEDDQLGPGILVATDVVS
;
A
#
# COMPACT_ATOMS: atom_id res chain seq x y z
N MET A 1 -3.50 -20.57 -40.38
CA MET A 1 -3.94 -20.21 -39.01
C MET A 1 -3.02 -20.96 -38.07
N ASP A 2 -1.93 -20.31 -37.66
CA ASP A 2 -0.86 -20.93 -36.86
C ASP A 2 -0.87 -20.26 -35.48
N ARG A 3 -1.19 -21.04 -34.44
CA ARG A 3 -1.18 -20.64 -33.04
C ARG A 3 0.24 -20.77 -32.51
N ARG A 4 1.04 -19.72 -32.61
CA ARG A 4 2.32 -19.64 -31.88
C ARG A 4 2.14 -18.86 -30.58
N SER A 5 2.52 -19.54 -29.52
CA SER A 5 2.64 -19.12 -28.13
C SER A 5 3.18 -17.70 -27.95
N LEU A 6 2.44 -16.89 -27.20
CA LEU A 6 2.88 -15.59 -26.69
C LEU A 6 3.93 -15.82 -25.59
N HIS A 7 5.21 -15.56 -25.90
CA HIS A 7 6.25 -15.40 -24.90
C HIS A 7 6.34 -13.91 -24.51
N PRO A 8 6.51 -13.57 -23.22
CA PRO A 8 6.52 -12.17 -22.74
C PRO A 8 7.78 -11.37 -23.10
N HIS A 9 8.70 -11.93 -23.89
CA HIS A 9 9.97 -11.31 -24.25
C HIS A 9 10.25 -11.49 -25.74
N ASP A 10 9.57 -10.71 -26.58
CA ASP A 10 9.96 -10.55 -27.98
C ASP A 10 10.13 -9.05 -28.28
N PRO A 11 11.37 -8.54 -28.46
CA PRO A 11 11.64 -7.10 -28.50
C PRO A 11 11.49 -6.46 -29.89
N GLU A 12 11.06 -7.17 -30.93
CA GLU A 12 10.95 -6.58 -32.27
C GLU A 12 9.51 -6.19 -32.65
N ARG A 13 9.14 -4.90 -32.51
CA ARG A 13 8.36 -4.11 -33.50
C ARG A 13 8.00 -2.66 -33.08
N SER A 14 8.33 -1.71 -33.97
CA SER A 14 7.78 -0.35 -34.20
C SER A 14 8.35 0.86 -33.39
N PRO A 15 8.75 1.97 -34.06
CA PRO A 15 9.57 3.04 -33.44
C PRO A 15 8.81 4.11 -32.64
N LEU A 16 7.53 3.94 -32.31
CA LEU A 16 6.79 4.90 -31.46
C LEU A 16 5.75 4.22 -30.57
N ARG A 17 6.16 3.21 -29.81
CA ARG A 17 5.40 2.74 -28.65
C ARG A 17 6.32 2.73 -27.45
N ALA A 18 6.18 3.73 -26.58
CA ALA A 18 6.71 3.65 -25.23
C ALA A 18 5.94 2.53 -24.52
N TRP A 19 6.53 1.35 -24.45
CA TRP A 19 6.08 0.25 -23.61
C TRP A 19 6.74 0.42 -22.25
N CYS A 20 5.97 0.85 -21.24
CA CYS A 20 6.32 0.63 -19.84
C CYS A 20 5.49 -0.55 -19.37
N HIS A 21 6.12 -1.57 -18.82
CA HIS A 21 5.42 -2.61 -18.08
C HIS A 21 5.03 -2.01 -16.72
N GLY A 22 3.84 -1.40 -16.65
CA GLY A 22 3.22 -1.02 -15.39
C GLY A 22 2.39 -2.21 -14.90
N HIS A 23 2.89 -2.91 -13.90
CA HIS A 23 2.21 -4.05 -13.31
C HIS A 23 1.10 -3.53 -12.38
N GLU A 24 -0.06 -3.13 -12.92
CA GLU A 24 -1.26 -2.61 -12.20
C GLU A 24 -1.08 -1.42 -11.21
N GLY A 25 0.12 -1.09 -10.72
CA GLY A 25 0.40 -0.08 -9.69
C GLY A 25 1.11 1.19 -10.18
N GLY A 26 0.90 1.63 -11.43
CA GLY A 26 1.39 2.95 -11.85
C GLY A 26 1.44 3.22 -13.37
N PRO A 27 0.94 4.37 -13.86
CA PRO A 27 0.90 4.72 -15.28
C PRO A 27 2.19 5.42 -15.75
N GLY A 28 3.37 4.91 -15.35
CA GLY A 28 4.67 5.60 -15.41
C GLY A 28 5.02 6.25 -16.75
N CYS A 29 4.78 5.57 -17.88
CA CYS A 29 5.04 6.13 -19.21
C CYS A 29 4.19 7.38 -19.53
N SER A 30 2.93 7.41 -19.11
CA SER A 30 2.03 8.54 -19.37
C SER A 30 2.36 9.76 -18.50
N VAL A 31 2.86 9.52 -17.29
CA VAL A 31 3.29 10.56 -16.36
C VAL A 31 4.49 11.31 -16.91
N ILE A 32 5.51 10.61 -17.40
CA ILE A 32 6.73 11.25 -17.95
C ILE A 32 6.38 12.18 -19.12
N VAL A 33 5.54 11.71 -20.06
CA VAL A 33 5.11 12.51 -21.21
C VAL A 33 4.24 13.70 -20.77
N GLY A 34 3.29 13.46 -19.87
CA GLY A 34 2.40 14.50 -19.36
C GLY A 34 3.15 15.59 -18.58
N VAL A 35 4.08 15.20 -17.72
CA VAL A 35 4.91 16.12 -16.94
C VAL A 35 5.81 16.94 -17.85
N GLY A 36 6.43 16.35 -18.87
CA GLY A 36 7.22 17.11 -19.85
C GLY A 36 6.42 18.23 -20.53
N ALA A 37 5.16 17.94 -20.91
CA ALA A 37 4.27 18.94 -21.51
C ALA A 37 3.76 19.98 -20.49
N ALA A 38 3.57 19.60 -19.23
CA ALA A 38 3.10 20.47 -18.16
C ALA A 38 4.19 21.39 -17.62
N ALA A 39 5.43 20.90 -17.47
CA ALA A 39 6.57 21.67 -16.98
C ALA A 39 6.82 22.93 -17.83
N ALA A 40 6.67 22.81 -19.15
CA ALA A 40 6.76 23.95 -20.08
C ALA A 40 5.68 25.03 -19.86
N ARG A 41 4.56 24.69 -19.21
CA ARG A 41 3.44 25.59 -18.94
C ARG A 41 3.43 26.14 -17.52
N LEU A 42 3.97 25.40 -16.56
CA LEU A 42 3.91 25.74 -15.13
C LEU A 42 4.84 26.88 -14.74
N GLY A 43 5.90 27.14 -15.50
CA GLY A 43 6.87 28.20 -15.19
C GLY A 43 7.60 27.99 -13.86
N ARG A 44 7.59 26.77 -13.33
CA ARG A 44 8.20 26.35 -12.06
C ARG A 44 9.01 25.07 -12.28
N PRO A 45 10.04 24.80 -11.45
CA PRO A 45 10.74 23.53 -11.48
C PRO A 45 9.79 22.36 -11.25
N VAL A 46 9.98 21.28 -12.00
CA VAL A 46 9.24 20.04 -11.82
C VAL A 46 10.23 18.89 -11.71
N ALA A 47 10.04 18.05 -10.70
CA ALA A 47 10.76 16.79 -10.54
C ALA A 47 9.81 15.62 -10.82
N VAL A 48 10.34 14.55 -11.40
CA VAL A 48 9.64 13.28 -11.54
C VAL A 48 10.45 12.23 -10.79
N SER A 49 9.79 11.50 -9.91
CA SER A 49 10.38 10.36 -9.22
C SER A 49 9.64 9.08 -9.62
N SER A 50 10.42 8.02 -9.84
CA SER A 50 9.93 6.67 -10.04
C SER A 50 10.47 5.81 -8.91
N THR A 51 9.73 5.73 -7.81
CA THR A 51 10.10 4.95 -6.63
C THR A 51 9.72 3.49 -6.80
N VAL A 52 10.45 2.61 -6.14
CA VAL A 52 10.22 1.16 -6.14
C VAL A 52 9.68 0.70 -4.77
N LEU A 53 9.20 -0.54 -4.70
CA LEU A 53 8.77 -1.22 -3.47
C LEU A 53 7.58 -0.58 -2.74
N GLU A 54 6.84 0.33 -3.38
CA GLU A 54 5.65 0.95 -2.78
C GLU A 54 4.64 -0.09 -2.28
N GLU A 55 4.40 -1.15 -3.08
CA GLU A 55 3.47 -2.24 -2.73
C GLU A 55 3.89 -3.05 -1.49
N THR A 56 5.16 -2.96 -1.07
CA THR A 56 5.70 -3.72 0.06
C THR A 56 6.01 -2.84 1.26
N ILE A 57 6.48 -1.62 1.00
CA ILE A 57 6.96 -0.67 2.00
C ILE A 57 6.55 0.73 1.57
N GLU A 58 5.37 1.14 2.02
CA GLU A 58 4.82 2.46 1.74
C GLU A 58 5.77 3.57 2.25
N GLY A 59 6.00 4.58 1.41
CA GLY A 59 6.66 5.82 1.80
C GLY A 59 8.18 5.80 2.00
N VAL A 60 8.83 4.65 2.17
CA VAL A 60 10.30 4.61 2.45
C VAL A 60 11.12 5.11 1.26
N ALA A 61 10.91 4.55 0.07
CA ALA A 61 11.64 4.99 -1.12
C ALA A 61 11.29 6.44 -1.53
N LEU A 62 10.07 6.89 -1.24
CA LEU A 62 9.67 8.28 -1.45
C LEU A 62 10.30 9.22 -0.42
N GLY A 63 10.49 8.78 0.82
CA GLY A 63 11.15 9.54 1.87
C GLY A 63 12.56 9.96 1.47
N GLU A 64 13.36 9.04 0.92
CA GLU A 64 14.71 9.34 0.42
C GLU A 64 14.70 10.41 -0.69
N VAL A 65 13.64 10.46 -1.50
CA VAL A 65 13.48 11.50 -2.53
C VAL A 65 13.17 12.84 -1.86
N LEU A 66 12.29 12.85 -0.86
CA LEU A 66 11.92 14.05 -0.11
C LEU A 66 13.07 14.62 0.73
N ASP A 67 14.07 13.81 1.08
CA ASP A 67 15.32 14.29 1.70
C ASP A 67 16.22 15.04 0.72
N LEU A 68 16.07 14.80 -0.59
CA LEU A 68 16.84 15.45 -1.66
C LEU A 68 16.12 16.65 -2.28
N VAL A 69 14.79 16.66 -2.25
CA VAL A 69 13.95 17.72 -2.82
C VAL A 69 12.82 18.11 -1.89
N GLU A 70 12.57 19.41 -1.76
CA GLU A 70 11.50 19.99 -0.92
C GLU A 70 10.41 20.60 -1.83
N PRO A 71 9.46 19.79 -2.35
CA PRO A 71 8.42 20.28 -3.24
C PRO A 71 7.31 21.03 -2.48
N ASP A 72 6.79 22.13 -3.03
CA ASP A 72 5.59 22.79 -2.48
C ASP A 72 4.31 21.96 -2.65
N ALA A 73 4.31 21.03 -3.60
CA ALA A 73 3.19 20.15 -3.90
C ALA A 73 3.68 18.83 -4.52
N VAL A 74 3.02 17.74 -4.16
CA VAL A 74 3.29 16.39 -4.68
C VAL A 74 2.04 15.86 -5.37
N VAL A 75 2.21 15.25 -6.55
CA VAL A 75 1.15 14.52 -7.25
C VAL A 75 1.56 13.06 -7.33
N ILE A 76 0.83 12.19 -6.63
CA ILE A 76 1.01 10.75 -6.71
C ILE A 76 0.12 10.23 -7.85
N CYS A 77 0.74 9.60 -8.83
CA CYS A 77 0.05 9.18 -10.05
C CYS A 77 -0.45 7.74 -9.93
N GLU A 78 -1.50 7.52 -9.14
CA GLU A 78 -2.18 6.21 -9.07
C GLU A 78 -3.37 6.11 -10.04
N PRO A 79 -3.75 4.89 -10.47
CA PRO A 79 -4.97 4.65 -11.22
C PRO A 79 -6.22 5.15 -10.47
N SER A 80 -6.76 6.29 -10.92
CA SER A 80 -7.86 7.01 -10.26
C SER A 80 -9.03 7.31 -11.21
N SER A 81 -9.05 6.70 -12.39
CA SER A 81 -10.01 7.01 -13.46
C SER A 81 -10.03 8.52 -13.82
N LEU A 82 -8.86 9.16 -13.82
CA LEU A 82 -8.67 10.59 -14.06
C LEU A 82 -9.34 11.50 -13.03
N GLN A 83 -9.61 11.00 -11.82
CA GLN A 83 -10.11 11.80 -10.71
C GLN A 83 -8.97 12.21 -9.79
N VAL A 84 -8.98 13.47 -9.35
CA VAL A 84 -8.06 13.92 -8.30
C VAL A 84 -8.57 13.39 -6.96
N LYS A 85 -7.73 12.58 -6.29
CA LYS A 85 -7.97 12.11 -4.92
C LYS A 85 -7.17 13.00 -3.96
N THR A 86 -7.85 13.61 -3.00
CA THR A 86 -7.26 14.55 -2.02
C THR A 86 -7.07 13.93 -0.65
N ALA A 87 -7.54 12.70 -0.45
CA ALA A 87 -7.46 11.98 0.81
C ALA A 87 -7.23 10.49 0.52
N GLN A 88 -6.52 9.84 1.44
CA GLN A 88 -6.28 8.41 1.45
C GLN A 88 -6.33 7.91 2.90
N ARG A 89 -6.70 6.64 3.08
CA ARG A 89 -6.71 6.01 4.41
C ARG A 89 -5.28 5.66 4.80
N GLY A 90 -4.90 5.95 6.04
CA GLY A 90 -3.69 5.39 6.62
C GLY A 90 -3.87 3.92 7.00
N ARG A 91 -2.75 3.25 7.29
CA ARG A 91 -2.71 1.87 7.79
C ARG A 91 -1.86 1.80 9.05
N ILE A 92 -2.34 1.05 10.03
CA ILE A 92 -1.59 0.70 11.24
C ILE A 92 -1.72 -0.80 11.45
N GLU A 93 -0.61 -1.44 11.78
CA GLU A 93 -0.58 -2.85 12.18
C GLU A 93 -0.21 -2.95 13.65
N ILE A 94 -0.97 -3.77 14.40
CA ILE A 94 -0.77 -3.97 15.84
C ILE A 94 -0.56 -5.46 16.09
N THR A 95 0.59 -5.81 16.66
CA THR A 95 0.86 -7.16 17.13
C THR A 95 0.45 -7.30 18.58
N LEU A 96 -0.40 -8.28 18.88
CA LEU A 96 -0.81 -8.62 20.24
C LEU A 96 -0.15 -9.93 20.67
N GLU A 97 0.44 -9.94 21.86
CA GLU A 97 1.04 -11.13 22.45
C GLU A 97 0.31 -11.53 23.74
N ALA A 98 -0.18 -12.77 23.79
CA ALA A 98 -0.77 -13.35 25.00
C ALA A 98 0.18 -14.39 25.59
N ARG A 99 0.55 -14.20 26.86
CA ARG A 99 1.40 -15.14 27.60
C ARG A 99 0.57 -15.89 28.64
N GLY A 100 0.87 -17.17 28.81
CA GLY A 100 0.18 -18.06 29.74
C GLY A 100 1.15 -18.77 30.68
N VAL A 101 0.58 -19.61 31.54
CA VAL A 101 1.32 -20.48 32.46
C VAL A 101 1.00 -21.93 32.09
N PRO A 102 1.99 -22.78 31.76
CA PRO A 102 1.75 -24.17 31.42
C PRO A 102 1.09 -24.93 32.56
N ALA A 103 0.15 -25.82 32.22
CA ALA A 103 -0.44 -26.77 33.15
C ALA A 103 -0.78 -28.07 32.44
N HIS A 104 -0.92 -29.14 33.22
CA HIS A 104 -1.43 -30.38 32.68
C HIS A 104 -2.90 -30.18 32.28
N ALA A 105 -3.31 -30.65 31.10
CA ALA A 105 -4.65 -30.40 30.57
C ALA A 105 -5.79 -30.95 31.46
N ALA A 106 -5.51 -31.96 32.30
CA ALA A 106 -6.45 -32.47 33.28
C ALA A 106 -6.63 -31.56 34.52
N HIS A 107 -5.75 -30.57 34.70
CA HIS A 107 -5.73 -29.62 35.82
C HIS A 107 -5.52 -28.17 35.32
N PRO A 108 -6.42 -27.65 34.48
CA PRO A 108 -6.28 -26.33 33.85
C PRO A 108 -6.22 -25.19 34.86
N GLU A 109 -6.78 -25.36 36.07
CA GLU A 109 -6.75 -24.40 37.17
C GLU A 109 -5.35 -24.10 37.70
N ARG A 110 -4.35 -24.94 37.36
CA ARG A 110 -2.95 -24.77 37.76
C ARG A 110 -2.15 -23.90 36.79
N GLY A 111 -2.77 -23.46 35.69
CA GLY A 111 -2.14 -22.67 34.65
C GLY A 111 -2.98 -21.48 34.22
N SER A 112 -2.56 -20.86 33.12
CA SER A 112 -3.28 -19.78 32.48
C SER A 112 -3.16 -19.98 30.97
N ASN A 113 -4.31 -20.14 30.31
CA ASN A 113 -4.35 -20.38 28.89
C ASN A 113 -4.28 -19.06 28.12
N PRO A 114 -3.21 -18.81 27.33
CA PRO A 114 -3.07 -17.56 26.58
C PRO A 114 -4.15 -17.40 25.49
N ILE A 115 -4.74 -18.51 25.02
CA ILE A 115 -5.84 -18.49 24.04
C ILE A 115 -7.06 -17.80 24.64
N ASP A 116 -7.37 -18.05 25.92
CA ASP A 116 -8.52 -17.42 26.59
C ASP A 116 -8.32 -15.91 26.77
N HIS A 117 -7.08 -15.48 27.01
CA HIS A 117 -6.73 -14.06 27.06
C HIS A 117 -6.89 -13.39 25.69
N MET A 118 -6.33 -14.00 24.64
CA MET A 118 -6.42 -13.47 23.28
C MET A 118 -7.87 -13.41 22.79
N ALA A 119 -8.67 -14.45 23.06
CA ALA A 119 -10.09 -14.48 22.70
C ALA A 119 -10.89 -13.33 23.34
N ARG A 120 -10.57 -12.94 24.58
CA ARG A 120 -11.19 -11.77 25.24
C ARG A 120 -10.73 -10.46 24.60
N ALA A 121 -9.44 -10.31 24.34
CA ALA A 121 -8.89 -9.11 23.71
C ALA A 121 -9.51 -8.88 22.31
N LEU A 122 -9.58 -9.92 21.49
CA LEU A 122 -10.18 -9.84 20.15
C LEU A 122 -11.66 -9.47 20.18
N ARG A 123 -12.43 -9.96 21.17
CA ARG A 123 -13.83 -9.56 21.35
C ARG A 123 -13.99 -8.07 21.67
N ILE A 124 -13.12 -7.53 22.52
CA ILE A 124 -13.13 -6.11 22.86
C ILE A 124 -12.78 -5.26 21.63
N LEU A 125 -11.76 -5.66 20.88
CA LEU A 125 -11.35 -4.96 19.66
C LEU A 125 -12.46 -4.97 18.59
N ALA A 126 -13.15 -6.10 18.41
CA ALA A 126 -14.26 -6.20 17.47
C ALA A 126 -15.48 -5.32 17.85
N GLN A 127 -15.55 -4.84 19.09
CA GLN A 127 -16.59 -3.94 19.58
C GLN A 127 -16.13 -2.48 19.66
N THR A 128 -14.88 -2.20 19.29
CA THR A 128 -14.32 -0.84 19.32
C THR A 128 -14.66 -0.13 18.02
N ASP A 129 -15.27 1.05 18.12
CA ASP A 129 -15.57 1.86 16.96
C ASP A 129 -14.29 2.50 16.39
N PRO A 130 -13.94 2.23 15.11
CA PRO A 130 -12.82 2.89 14.48
C PRO A 130 -13.15 4.37 14.18
N PRO A 131 -12.14 5.23 14.00
CA PRO A 131 -12.36 6.62 13.65
C PRO A 131 -13.12 6.74 12.32
N GLU A 132 -13.97 7.75 12.22
CA GLU A 132 -14.71 8.10 11.00
C GLU A 132 -14.22 9.44 10.47
N ASP A 133 -14.12 9.55 9.14
CA ASP A 133 -13.73 10.76 8.43
C ASP A 133 -14.83 11.17 7.45
N ASP A 134 -15.10 12.47 7.35
CA ASP A 134 -16.20 13.01 6.53
C ASP A 134 -16.06 12.67 5.03
N GLN A 135 -14.83 12.53 4.51
CA GLN A 135 -14.55 12.24 3.11
C GLN A 135 -14.33 10.75 2.86
N LEU A 136 -13.65 10.05 3.78
CA LEU A 136 -13.24 8.66 3.60
C LEU A 136 -14.22 7.66 4.18
N GLY A 137 -15.09 8.07 5.12
CA GLY A 137 -16.05 7.21 5.82
C GLY A 137 -15.43 6.48 7.02
N PRO A 138 -16.07 5.41 7.52
CA PRO A 138 -15.66 4.73 8.75
C PRO A 138 -14.34 3.98 8.55
N GLY A 139 -13.47 4.01 9.54
CA GLY A 139 -12.24 3.22 9.60
C GLY A 139 -12.54 1.72 9.64
N ILE A 140 -11.49 0.91 9.49
CA ILE A 140 -11.59 -0.56 9.50
C ILE A 140 -10.61 -1.07 10.54
N LEU A 141 -11.13 -1.84 11.50
CA LEU A 141 -10.33 -2.56 12.50
C LEU A 141 -10.62 -4.04 12.38
N VAL A 142 -9.63 -4.84 12.00
CA VAL A 142 -9.78 -6.27 11.76
C VAL A 142 -8.51 -7.02 12.12
N ALA A 143 -8.66 -8.16 12.78
CA ALA A 143 -7.56 -9.09 12.99
C ALA A 143 -7.32 -9.89 11.70
N THR A 144 -6.09 -9.88 11.18
CA THR A 144 -5.74 -10.45 9.87
C THR A 144 -4.90 -11.72 9.95
N ASP A 145 -4.19 -11.95 11.06
CA ASP A 145 -3.29 -13.09 11.22
C ASP A 145 -3.25 -13.61 12.67
N VAL A 146 -2.90 -14.89 12.84
CA VAL A 146 -2.69 -15.55 14.13
C VAL A 146 -1.56 -16.58 14.04
N VAL A 147 -0.58 -16.44 14.92
CA VAL A 147 0.59 -17.32 15.01
C VAL A 147 0.68 -17.88 16.44
N SER A 148 1.02 -19.17 16.58
CA SER A 148 1.18 -19.88 17.86
C SER A 148 2.53 -20.56 17.96
#